data_AF-A0A1M7JGY4-F1
#
_entry.id   AF-A0A1M7JGY4-F1
#
_cell.length_a   1.000
_cell.length_b   1.000
_cell.length_c   1.000
_cell.angle_alpha   90.00
_cell.angle_beta   90.00
_cell.angle_gamma   90.00
#
_symmetry.space_group_name_H-M   'P 1'
#
loop_
_entity.id
_entity.type
_entity.pdbx_description
1 polymer ?
#
loop_
_entity_poly.entity_id
_entity_poly.type
_entity_poly.pdbx_seq_one_letter_code
_entity_poly.pdbx_strand_id
1 'polypeptide(L)'
;MEDIGKYDSSRSFTSGIEVKNYLLETCKWAKFLAIVGYVGIGLIILMAFVVTIGVSFFDTGIDKAFDMRGIGLMYLVIAVVYFFPVNYLYRFSKHLKTGLIANDEGTISTGFENLKSLFKFMGIFTIVMLSLYALFLFILLPLSMLVLK
;
A
#
# COMPACT_ATOMS: atom_id res chain seq x y z
N MET A 1 21.88 13.99 49.96
CA MET A 1 22.05 13.82 48.49
C MET A 1 21.74 12.36 48.19
N GLU A 2 20.46 12.00 48.19
CA GLU A 2 20.07 10.59 48.13
C GLU A 2 18.62 10.51 47.62
N ASP A 3 18.42 10.69 46.30
CA ASP A 3 17.19 10.23 45.63
C ASP A 3 17.32 10.12 44.09
N ILE A 4 18.54 9.87 43.59
CA ILE A 4 18.80 9.77 42.14
C ILE A 4 18.82 8.32 41.62
N GLY A 5 18.67 7.33 42.50
CA GLY A 5 18.78 5.89 42.14
C GLY A 5 17.46 5.17 41.85
N LYS A 6 16.30 5.73 42.23
CA LYS A 6 14.99 5.07 42.07
C LYS A 6 14.21 5.53 40.84
N TYR A 7 14.69 6.57 40.17
CA TYR A 7 13.97 7.29 39.11
C TYR A 7 14.18 6.72 37.70
N ASP A 8 15.01 5.70 37.51
CA ASP A 8 15.50 5.32 36.16
C ASP A 8 15.01 3.95 35.64
N SER A 9 14.89 2.93 36.49
CA SER A 9 14.52 1.58 36.04
C SER A 9 13.02 1.39 35.81
N SER A 10 12.17 1.97 36.65
CA SER A 10 10.71 1.87 36.52
C SER A 10 10.20 2.65 35.30
N ARG A 11 10.84 3.78 34.98
CA ARG A 11 10.50 4.64 33.84
C ARG A 11 10.91 4.03 32.51
N SER A 12 12.13 3.53 32.41
CA SER A 12 12.60 2.80 31.21
C SER A 12 11.73 1.56 30.95
N PHE A 13 11.40 0.80 31.99
CA PHE A 13 10.48 -0.33 31.89
C PHE A 13 9.07 0.08 31.44
N THR A 14 8.51 1.15 32.01
CA THR A 14 7.19 1.69 31.64
C THR A 14 7.17 2.13 30.17
N SER A 15 8.21 2.84 29.72
CA SER A 15 8.32 3.29 28.33
C SER A 15 8.37 2.12 27.34
N GLY A 16 9.05 1.02 27.69
CA GLY A 16 9.08 -0.19 26.86
C GLY A 16 7.70 -0.85 26.72
N ILE A 17 6.91 -0.85 27.79
CA ILE A 17 5.53 -1.36 27.78
C ILE A 17 4.63 -0.48 26.90
N GLU A 18 4.74 0.84 27.02
CA GLU A 18 3.95 1.78 26.21
C GLU A 18 4.26 1.65 24.72
N VAL A 19 5.55 1.62 24.35
CA VAL A 19 5.98 1.42 22.95
C VAL A 19 5.45 0.09 22.41
N LYS A 20 5.56 -1.00 23.18
CA LYS A 20 5.00 -2.30 22.80
C LYS A 20 3.49 -2.22 22.55
N ASN A 21 2.75 -1.53 23.41
CA ASN A 21 1.30 -1.36 23.25
C ASN A 21 0.95 -0.54 22.00
N TYR A 22 1.68 0.54 21.71
CA TYR A 22 1.48 1.32 20.48
C TYR A 22 1.76 0.49 19.22
N LEU A 23 2.83 -0.30 19.23
CA LEU A 23 3.14 -1.18 18.10
C LEU A 23 2.07 -2.26 17.92
N LEU A 24 1.53 -2.82 19.01
CA LEU A 24 0.44 -3.79 18.95
C LEU A 24 -0.86 -3.17 18.39
N GLU A 25 -1.21 -1.95 18.79
CA GLU A 25 -2.36 -1.25 18.21
C GLU A 25 -2.12 -0.91 16.73
N THR A 26 -0.91 -0.48 16.38
CA THR A 26 -0.51 -0.26 14.98
C THR A 26 -0.64 -1.54 14.16
N CYS A 27 -0.20 -2.69 14.70
CA CYS A 27 -0.36 -3.99 14.04
C CYS A 27 -1.85 -4.32 13.81
N LYS A 28 -2.72 -4.04 14.77
CA LYS A 28 -4.17 -4.27 14.64
C LYS A 28 -4.77 -3.46 13.50
N TRP A 29 -4.46 -2.16 13.41
CA TRP A 29 -4.92 -1.30 12.30
C TRP A 29 -4.32 -1.70 10.97
N ALA A 30 -3.03 -2.00 10.93
CA ALA A 30 -2.35 -2.49 9.72
C ALA A 30 -2.99 -3.78 9.20
N LYS A 31 -3.38 -4.71 10.09
CA LYS A 31 -4.09 -5.94 9.70
C LYS A 31 -5.44 -5.63 9.07
N PHE A 32 -6.22 -4.75 9.70
CA PHE A 32 -7.53 -4.34 9.21
C PHE A 32 -7.41 -3.71 7.81
N LEU A 33 -6.53 -2.73 7.65
CA LEU A 33 -6.24 -2.07 6.38
C LEU A 33 -5.77 -3.06 5.31
N ALA A 34 -4.93 -4.03 5.68
CA ALA A 34 -4.48 -5.03 4.72
C ALA A 34 -5.62 -5.96 4.27
N ILE A 35 -6.51 -6.37 5.17
CA ILE A 35 -7.70 -7.17 4.80
C ILE A 35 -8.60 -6.39 3.84
N VAL A 36 -8.91 -5.13 4.18
CA VAL A 36 -9.70 -4.24 3.31
C VAL A 36 -9.01 -4.05 1.95
N GLY A 37 -7.68 -3.86 1.96
CA GLY A 37 -6.87 -3.76 0.75
C GLY A 37 -6.96 -5.00 -0.14
N TYR A 38 -6.89 -6.20 0.43
CA TYR A 38 -7.06 -7.44 -0.32
C TYR A 38 -8.45 -7.58 -0.92
N VAL A 39 -9.50 -7.21 -0.17
CA VAL A 39 -10.87 -7.17 -0.70
C VAL A 39 -10.97 -6.18 -1.85
N GLY A 40 -10.40 -4.99 -1.70
CA GLY A 40 -10.33 -3.98 -2.76
C GLY A 40 -9.63 -4.49 -4.02
N ILE A 41 -8.49 -5.17 -3.88
CA ILE A 41 -7.78 -5.80 -5.00
C ILE A 41 -8.66 -6.86 -5.68
N GLY A 42 -9.35 -7.70 -4.90
CA GLY A 42 -10.28 -8.69 -5.44
C GLY A 42 -11.41 -8.05 -6.26
N LEU A 43 -11.97 -6.93 -5.77
CA LEU A 43 -12.98 -6.16 -6.50
C LEU A 43 -12.43 -5.53 -7.78
N ILE A 44 -11.20 -5.00 -7.76
CA ILE A 44 -10.55 -4.46 -8.97
C ILE A 44 -10.38 -5.56 -10.03
N ILE A 45 -9.94 -6.75 -9.63
CA ILE A 45 -9.79 -7.90 -10.53
C ILE A 45 -11.15 -8.29 -11.11
N LEU A 46 -12.19 -8.37 -10.27
CA LEU A 46 -13.54 -8.67 -10.73
C LEU A 46 -14.02 -7.63 -11.76
N MET A 47 -13.83 -6.35 -11.47
CA MET A 47 -14.17 -5.26 -12.39
C MET A 47 -13.39 -5.34 -13.71
N ALA A 48 -12.12 -5.72 -13.67
CA ALA A 48 -11.32 -5.93 -14.87
C ALA A 48 -11.95 -6.98 -15.79
N PHE A 49 -12.37 -8.12 -15.24
CA PHE A 49 -13.06 -9.15 -16.01
C PHE A 49 -14.42 -8.71 -16.52
N VAL A 50 -15.20 -7.99 -15.70
CA VAL A 50 -16.50 -7.43 -16.13
C VAL A 50 -16.32 -6.49 -17.32
N VAL A 51 -15.31 -5.61 -17.30
CA VAL A 51 -15.03 -4.69 -18.42
C VAL A 51 -14.54 -5.46 -19.65
N THR A 52 -13.59 -6.39 -19.50
CA THR A 52 -13.05 -7.13 -20.65
C THR A 52 -14.07 -8.05 -21.31
N ILE A 53 -14.90 -8.75 -20.52
CA ILE A 53 -15.88 -9.72 -21.03
C ILE A 53 -17.20 -9.03 -21.39
N GLY A 54 -17.70 -8.16 -20.51
CA GLY A 54 -19.01 -7.50 -20.63
C GLY A 54 -19.16 -6.63 -21.88
N VAL A 55 -18.07 -6.03 -22.35
CA VAL A 55 -18.07 -5.23 -23.60
C VAL A 55 -18.42 -6.08 -24.83
N SER A 56 -18.20 -7.39 -24.78
CA SER A 56 -18.62 -8.30 -25.86
C SER A 56 -20.14 -8.52 -25.91
N PHE A 57 -20.85 -8.19 -24.82
CA PHE A 57 -22.29 -8.38 -24.68
C PHE A 57 -23.10 -7.09 -24.87
N PHE A 58 -22.47 -5.93 -24.71
CA PHE A 58 -23.10 -4.64 -24.92
C PHE A 58 -22.61 -4.05 -26.25
N ASP A 59 -23.49 -4.03 -27.26
CA ASP A 59 -23.28 -3.24 -28.47
C ASP A 59 -23.50 -1.76 -28.11
N THR A 60 -22.46 -1.13 -27.55
CA THR A 60 -22.59 0.20 -26.95
C THR A 60 -22.59 1.33 -27.97
N GLY A 61 -22.34 1.06 -29.27
CA GLY A 61 -22.21 2.11 -30.28
C GLY A 61 -21.08 3.12 -29.98
N ILE A 62 -20.26 2.85 -28.97
CA ILE A 62 -19.12 3.68 -28.58
C ILE A 62 -18.02 3.40 -29.60
N ASP A 63 -17.58 4.47 -30.26
CA ASP A 63 -16.50 4.44 -31.24
C ASP A 63 -15.32 3.58 -30.77
N LYS A 64 -14.76 2.81 -31.72
CA LYS A 64 -13.58 1.95 -31.55
C LYS A 64 -12.32 2.70 -31.06
N ALA A 65 -12.40 4.00 -30.84
CA ALA A 65 -11.32 4.86 -30.35
C ALA A 65 -10.90 4.53 -28.91
N PHE A 66 -11.78 3.96 -28.09
CA PHE A 66 -11.43 3.42 -26.78
C PHE A 66 -11.47 1.89 -26.81
N ASP A 67 -10.31 1.26 -26.95
CA ASP A 67 -10.20 -0.19 -26.79
C ASP A 67 -10.46 -0.55 -25.32
N MET A 68 -11.71 -0.89 -25.03
CA MET A 68 -12.18 -1.27 -23.70
C MET A 68 -11.45 -2.51 -23.16
N ARG A 69 -10.83 -3.33 -24.03
CA ARG A 69 -9.97 -4.44 -23.61
C ARG A 69 -8.69 -3.94 -22.95
N GLY A 70 -8.11 -2.86 -23.47
CA GLY A 70 -6.96 -2.18 -22.87
C GLY A 70 -7.24 -1.64 -21.47
N ILE A 71 -8.47 -1.16 -21.24
CA ILE A 71 -8.90 -0.69 -19.90
C ILE A 71 -8.91 -1.84 -18.89
N GLY A 72 -9.49 -3.00 -19.25
CA GLY A 72 -9.47 -4.17 -18.36
C GLY A 72 -8.05 -4.65 -18.04
N LEU A 73 -7.15 -4.67 -19.02
CA LEU A 73 -5.74 -5.01 -18.79
C LEU A 73 -5.06 -4.01 -17.85
N MET A 74 -5.34 -2.72 -18.00
CA MET A 74 -4.84 -1.67 -17.09
C MET A 74 -5.32 -1.91 -15.65
N TYR A 75 -6.58 -2.28 -15.43
CA TYR A 75 -7.08 -2.62 -14.09
C TYR A 75 -6.37 -3.82 -13.47
N LEU A 76 -6.00 -4.83 -14.27
CA LEU A 76 -5.20 -5.97 -13.77
C LEU A 76 -3.78 -5.53 -13.36
N VAL A 77 -3.14 -4.66 -14.14
CA VAL A 77 -1.83 -4.08 -13.78
C VAL A 77 -1.94 -3.30 -12.47
N ILE A 78 -2.98 -2.48 -12.33
CA ILE A 78 -3.27 -1.73 -11.09
C ILE A 78 -3.41 -2.70 -9.92
N ALA A 79 -4.21 -3.77 -10.05
CA ALA A 79 -4.39 -4.77 -9.00
C ALA A 79 -3.04 -5.39 -8.53
N VAL A 80 -2.16 -5.73 -9.48
CA VAL A 80 -0.83 -6.27 -9.18
C VAL A 80 0.03 -5.24 -8.46
N VAL A 81 0.02 -3.97 -8.89
CA VAL A 81 0.77 -2.90 -8.22
C VAL A 81 0.29 -2.69 -6.78
N TYR A 82 -1.01 -2.66 -6.55
CA TYR A 82 -1.60 -2.50 -5.20
C TYR A 82 -1.39 -3.72 -4.30
N PHE A 83 -1.22 -4.91 -4.87
CA PHE A 83 -0.96 -6.13 -4.09
C PHE A 83 0.31 -6.03 -3.24
N PHE A 84 1.39 -5.47 -3.78
CA PHE A 84 2.66 -5.37 -3.07
C PHE A 84 2.59 -4.61 -1.73
N PRO A 85 2.12 -3.34 -1.67
CA PRO A 85 2.05 -2.60 -0.41
C PRO A 85 1.06 -3.23 0.57
N VAL A 86 -0.08 -3.75 0.09
CA VAL A 86 -1.06 -4.44 0.94
C VAL A 86 -0.46 -5.69 1.57
N ASN A 87 0.33 -6.46 0.80
CA ASN A 87 1.01 -7.65 1.31
C ASN A 87 2.14 -7.32 2.30
N TYR A 88 2.92 -6.26 2.07
CA TYR A 88 3.91 -5.80 3.05
C TYR A 88 3.23 -5.34 4.35
N LEU A 89 2.11 -4.63 4.26
CA LEU A 89 1.35 -4.18 5.41
C LEU A 89 0.80 -5.36 6.24
N TYR A 90 0.29 -6.38 5.57
CA TYR A 90 -0.16 -7.63 6.21
C TYR A 90 0.98 -8.34 6.94
N ARG A 91 2.12 -8.52 6.26
CA ARG A 91 3.30 -9.20 6.81
C ARG A 91 3.89 -8.43 7.99
N PHE A 92 4.01 -7.12 7.88
CA PHE A 92 4.40 -6.23 8.98
C PHE A 92 3.54 -6.49 10.22
N SER A 93 2.21 -6.40 10.07
CA SER A 93 1.27 -6.61 11.17
C SER A 93 1.43 -8.01 11.79
N LYS A 94 1.50 -9.06 10.95
CA LYS A 94 1.59 -10.44 11.40
C LYS A 94 2.88 -10.70 12.17
N HIS A 95 4.03 -10.40 11.56
CA HIS A 95 5.34 -10.69 12.16
C HIS A 95 5.58 -9.81 13.38
N LEU A 96 5.38 -8.49 13.29
CA LEU A 96 5.65 -7.62 14.43
C LEU A 96 4.78 -7.97 15.64
N LYS A 97 3.49 -8.27 15.45
CA LYS A 97 2.62 -8.72 16.54
C LYS A 97 3.12 -10.01 17.18
N THR A 98 3.44 -11.02 16.38
CA THR A 98 3.92 -12.32 16.89
C THR A 98 5.24 -12.16 17.63
N GLY A 99 6.19 -11.42 17.08
CA GLY A 99 7.49 -11.16 17.70
C GLY A 99 7.35 -10.39 19.02
N LEU A 100 6.50 -9.36 19.09
CA LEU A 100 6.26 -8.62 20.32
C LEU A 100 5.62 -9.47 21.42
N ILE A 101 4.71 -10.38 21.08
CA ILE A 101 4.06 -11.27 22.06
C ILE A 101 5.05 -12.33 22.56
N ALA A 102 5.84 -12.92 21.66
CA ALA A 102 6.83 -13.95 21.97
C ALA A 102 8.15 -13.39 22.54
N ASN A 103 8.34 -12.07 22.51
CA ASN A 103 9.63 -11.40 22.75
C ASN A 103 10.76 -11.99 21.89
N ASP A 104 10.45 -12.30 20.62
CA ASP A 104 11.41 -12.83 19.64
C ASP A 104 11.94 -11.70 18.75
N GLU A 105 13.16 -11.28 19.01
CA GLU A 105 13.84 -10.19 18.28
C GLU A 105 13.97 -10.47 16.78
N GLY A 106 14.16 -11.75 16.39
CA GLY A 106 14.25 -12.14 14.99
C GLY A 106 12.97 -11.83 14.23
N THR A 107 11.83 -12.29 14.77
CA THR A 107 10.51 -12.02 14.18
C THR A 107 10.12 -10.53 14.25
N ILE A 108 10.52 -9.81 15.31
CA ILE A 108 10.34 -8.35 15.39
C ILE A 108 11.08 -7.66 14.24
N SER A 109 12.35 -8.03 14.00
CA SER A 109 13.16 -7.50 12.92
C SER A 109 12.53 -7.75 11.55
N THR A 110 12.02 -8.97 11.29
CA THR A 110 11.26 -9.28 10.07
C THR A 110 10.00 -8.41 9.94
N GLY A 111 9.31 -8.12 11.04
CA GLY A 111 8.18 -7.19 11.05
C GLY A 111 8.59 -5.80 10.53
N PHE A 112 9.64 -5.21 11.11
CA PHE A 112 10.16 -3.91 10.69
C PHE A 112 10.74 -3.92 9.26
N GLU A 113 11.32 -5.03 8.81
CA GLU A 113 11.77 -5.17 7.42
C GLU A 113 10.62 -5.07 6.42
N ASN A 114 9.46 -5.64 6.74
CA ASN A 114 8.25 -5.50 5.93
C ASN A 114 7.74 -4.05 5.94
N LEU A 115 7.79 -3.36 7.08
CA LEU A 115 7.44 -1.94 7.17
C LEU A 115 8.37 -1.07 6.32
N LYS A 116 9.68 -1.33 6.39
CA LYS A 116 10.69 -0.68 5.55
C LYS A 116 10.39 -0.92 4.07
N SER A 117 10.04 -2.15 3.69
CA SER A 117 9.70 -2.49 2.31
C SER A 117 8.44 -1.79 1.81
N LEU A 118 7.43 -1.64 2.68
CA LEU A 118 6.24 -0.82 2.40
C LEU A 118 6.63 0.63 2.10
N PHE A 119 7.41 1.29 2.96
CA PHE A 119 7.82 2.68 2.73
C PHE A 119 8.72 2.85 1.51
N LYS A 120 9.64 1.92 1.25
CA LYS A 120 10.44 1.92 0.02
C LYS A 120 9.54 1.86 -1.22
N PHE A 121 8.56 0.95 -1.21
CA PHE A 121 7.60 0.84 -2.31
C PHE A 121 6.83 2.15 -2.50
N MET A 122 6.26 2.71 -1.42
CA MET A 122 5.50 3.96 -1.49
C MET A 122 6.36 5.12 -2.02
N GLY A 123 7.60 5.24 -1.55
CA GLY A 123 8.53 6.28 -2.03
C GLY A 123 8.86 6.15 -3.53
N ILE A 124 9.20 4.94 -3.99
CA ILE A 124 9.48 4.68 -5.41
C ILE A 124 8.21 4.94 -6.25
N PHE A 125 7.06 4.44 -5.80
CA PHE A 125 5.79 4.65 -6.47
C PHE A 125 5.45 6.14 -6.60
N THR A 126 5.65 6.92 -5.53
CA THR A 126 5.47 8.38 -5.57
C THR A 126 6.40 9.06 -6.58
N ILE A 127 7.68 8.68 -6.65
CA ILE A 127 8.63 9.24 -7.63
C ILE A 127 8.15 8.95 -9.07
N VAL A 128 7.70 7.72 -9.33
CA VAL A 128 7.16 7.33 -10.64
C VAL A 128 5.92 8.17 -10.98
N MET A 129 4.96 8.31 -10.06
CA MET A 129 3.74 9.10 -10.29
C MET A 129 4.03 10.59 -10.53
N LEU A 130 4.95 11.18 -9.76
CA LEU A 130 5.38 12.57 -9.96
C LEU A 130 6.06 12.75 -11.33
N SER A 131 6.85 11.78 -11.77
CA SER A 131 7.51 11.81 -13.09
C SER A 131 6.48 11.74 -14.23
N LEU A 132 5.44 10.92 -14.09
CA LEU A 132 4.33 10.86 -15.04
C LEU A 132 3.52 12.16 -15.08
N TYR A 133 3.26 12.79 -13.92
CA TYR A 133 2.59 14.09 -13.86
C TYR A 133 3.42 15.20 -14.52
N ALA A 134 4.74 15.22 -14.30
CA ALA A 134 5.63 16.16 -14.97
C ALA A 134 5.59 15.96 -16.50
N LEU A 135 5.68 14.72 -16.97
CA LEU A 135 5.59 14.41 -18.41
C LEU A 135 4.26 14.87 -19.01
N PHE A 136 3.15 14.66 -18.30
CA PHE A 136 1.83 15.11 -18.74
C PHE A 136 1.75 16.64 -18.85
N LEU A 137 2.21 17.36 -17.83
CA LEU A 137 2.13 18.82 -17.79
C LEU A 137 3.06 19.51 -18.79
N PHE A 138 4.27 19.00 -18.99
CA PHE A 138 5.28 19.68 -19.82
C PHE A 138 5.30 19.23 -21.28
N ILE A 139 4.77 18.04 -21.61
CA ILE A 139 4.82 17.50 -22.99
C ILE A 139 3.41 17.33 -23.57
N LEU A 140 2.53 16.60 -22.88
CA LEU A 140 1.21 16.26 -23.44
C LEU A 140 0.26 17.46 -23.48
N LEU A 141 0.27 18.32 -22.45
CA LEU A 141 -0.61 19.48 -22.39
C LEU A 141 -0.29 20.51 -23.49
N PRO A 142 0.96 20.96 -23.69
CA PRO A 142 1.29 21.89 -24.79
C PRO A 142 1.07 21.28 -26.18
N LEU A 143 1.39 19.99 -26.35
CA LEU A 143 1.19 19.28 -27.62
C LEU A 143 -0.31 19.21 -27.99
N SER A 144 -1.17 18.89 -27.02
CA SER A 144 -2.62 18.84 -27.26
C SER A 144 -3.19 20.20 -27.65
N MET A 145 -2.73 21.29 -27.02
CA MET A 145 -3.09 22.65 -27.41
C MET A 145 -2.64 23.03 -28.82
N LEU A 146 -1.52 22.47 -29.30
CA LEU A 146 -1.02 22.68 -30.66
C LEU A 146 -1.83 21.91 -31.70
N VAL A 147 -2.28 20.68 -31.38
CA VAL A 147 -3.06 19.81 -32.27
C VAL A 147 -4.52 20.25 -32.39
N LEU A 148 -5.08 20.90 -31.36
CA LEU A 148 -6.47 21.38 -31.32
C LEU A 148 -6.70 22.75 -32.00
N LYS A 149 -5.65 23.34 -32.57
CA LYS A 149 -5.72 24.60 -33.33
C LYS A 149 -5.70 24.32 -34.82
#